data_AF-A0A7V2JRL9-F1
#
_entry.id   AF-A0A7V2JRL9-F1
#
_cell.length_a   1.000
_cell.length_b   1.000
_cell.length_c   1.000
_cell.angle_alpha   90.00
_cell.angle_beta   90.00
_cell.angle_gamma   90.00
#
_symmetry.space_group_name_H-M   'P 1'
#
loop_
_entity.id
_entity.type
_entity.pdbx_description
1 polymer ?
#
loop_
_entity_poly.entity_id
_entity_poly.type
_entity_poly.pdbx_seq_one_letter_code
_entity_poly.pdbx_strand_id
1 'polypeptide(L)'
;YLHPNFLDKNLWQQHLQVFSSKIGDLSAEWGGFIRSMSDYDADKLAAKIEYIKKQKYSSLITFLPDFSADDIKKYYQDGLFQSKRFSQKCLGPWKTVNIHPDGKVSPCLGYSIGNILDKPFKEIWRGEKMRDFRQVVSEDMPFPACSRCCTFYRF
;
A
#
# COMPACT_ATOMS: atom_id res chain seq x y z
N TYR A 1 3.00 -14.73 4.19
CA TYR A 1 3.92 -13.71 3.63
C TYR A 1 3.12 -12.72 2.81
N LEU A 2 3.22 -11.42 3.10
CA LEU A 2 2.52 -10.34 2.38
C LEU A 2 3.33 -9.91 1.15
N HIS A 3 3.55 -10.82 0.21
CA HIS A 3 4.29 -10.55 -1.02
C HIS A 3 3.75 -9.37 -1.87
N PRO A 4 2.45 -8.98 -1.82
CA PRO A 4 2.02 -7.77 -2.53
C PRO A 4 2.71 -6.51 -2.02
N ASN A 5 3.05 -6.46 -0.73
CA ASN A 5 3.73 -5.31 -0.12
C ASN A 5 5.23 -5.24 -0.45
N PHE A 6 5.79 -6.20 -1.20
CA PHE A 6 7.20 -6.15 -1.57
C PHE A 6 7.45 -5.03 -2.56
N LEU A 7 8.52 -4.28 -2.29
CA LEU A 7 8.93 -3.11 -3.03
C LEU A 7 10.30 -3.40 -3.62
N ASP A 8 10.44 -3.25 -4.93
CA ASP A 8 11.77 -3.36 -5.52
C ASP A 8 12.64 -2.19 -5.05
N LYS A 9 13.96 -2.38 -4.97
CA LYS A 9 14.86 -1.36 -4.35
C LYS A 9 14.76 -0.02 -5.08
N ASN A 10 14.72 -0.05 -6.42
CA ASN A 10 14.58 1.15 -7.24
C ASN A 10 13.22 1.83 -7.03
N LEU A 11 12.14 1.05 -6.96
CA LEU A 11 10.79 1.54 -6.70
C LEU A 11 10.71 2.25 -5.34
N TRP A 12 11.35 1.68 -4.32
CA TRP A 12 11.42 2.30 -3.00
C TRP A 12 12.19 3.63 -3.01
N GLN A 13 13.32 3.71 -3.72
CA GLN A 13 14.08 4.97 -3.85
C GLN A 13 13.27 6.06 -4.57
N GLN A 14 12.58 5.71 -5.66
CA GLN A 14 11.67 6.64 -6.33
C GLN A 14 10.54 7.11 -5.42
N HIS A 15 9.99 6.19 -4.62
CA HIS A 15 8.96 6.54 -3.64
C HIS A 15 9.49 7.53 -2.60
N LEU A 16 10.66 7.26 -2.00
CA LEU A 16 11.28 8.17 -1.04
C LEU A 16 11.49 9.57 -1.63
N GLN A 17 12.01 9.66 -2.85
CA GLN A 17 12.26 10.94 -3.52
C GLN A 17 10.96 11.75 -3.71
N VAL A 18 9.90 11.11 -4.23
CA VAL A 18 8.61 11.79 -4.47
C VAL A 18 7.91 12.11 -3.15
N PHE A 19 7.95 11.21 -2.17
CA PHE A 19 7.25 11.38 -0.90
C PHE A 19 7.91 12.46 -0.03
N SER A 20 9.25 12.42 0.13
CA SER A 20 9.98 13.44 0.91
C SER A 20 9.85 14.84 0.31
N SER A 21 9.75 14.98 -1.02
CA SER A 21 9.57 16.29 -1.66
C SER A 21 8.18 16.91 -1.48
N LYS A 22 7.16 16.11 -1.14
CA LYS A 22 5.77 16.57 -1.05
C LYS A 22 5.19 16.56 0.36
N ILE A 23 5.56 15.59 1.19
CA ILE A 23 4.92 15.31 2.49
C ILE A 23 5.95 15.41 3.62
N GLY A 24 7.17 14.94 3.39
CA GLY A 24 8.23 14.87 4.39
C GLY A 24 8.75 13.46 4.58
N ASP A 25 9.63 13.27 5.57
CA ASP A 25 10.39 12.03 5.65
C ASP A 25 9.59 10.84 6.20
N LEU A 26 9.83 9.69 5.58
CA LEU A 26 9.28 8.40 5.97
C LEU A 26 10.17 7.73 7.02
N SER A 27 9.57 6.99 7.94
CA SER A 27 10.33 6.10 8.82
C SER A 27 11.06 5.03 7.99
N ALA A 28 12.24 4.60 8.45
CA ALA A 28 13.04 3.57 7.79
C ALA A 28 12.41 2.15 7.81
N GLU A 29 11.27 1.98 8.49
CA GLU A 29 10.62 0.69 8.79
C GLU A 29 10.21 -0.08 7.52
N TRP A 30 9.89 0.62 6.43
CA TRP A 30 9.49 -0.02 5.17
C TRP A 30 10.64 -0.63 4.38
N GLY A 31 11.90 -0.36 4.78
CA GLY A 31 13.07 -1.03 4.21
C GLY A 31 13.02 -2.56 4.34
N GLY A 32 12.30 -3.09 5.34
CA GLY A 32 12.12 -4.54 5.54
C GLY A 32 11.29 -5.25 4.46
N PHE A 33 10.57 -4.50 3.63
CA PHE A 33 9.79 -5.04 2.51
C PHE A 33 10.53 -4.95 1.17
N ILE A 34 11.78 -4.48 1.16
CA ILE A 34 12.57 -4.40 -0.07
C ILE A 34 12.96 -5.82 -0.49
N ARG A 35 12.33 -6.33 -1.55
CA ARG A 35 12.60 -7.65 -2.12
C ARG A 35 12.40 -7.61 -3.62
N SER A 36 13.22 -8.39 -4.33
CA SER A 36 13.06 -8.53 -5.77
C SER A 36 11.81 -9.33 -6.10
N MET A 37 11.14 -8.89 -7.15
CA MET A 37 9.94 -9.51 -7.67
C MET A 37 10.22 -10.67 -8.63
N SER A 38 11.44 -10.73 -9.18
CA SER A 38 11.85 -11.75 -10.16
C SER A 38 11.80 -13.17 -9.61
N ASP A 39 11.81 -13.32 -8.29
CA ASP A 39 11.77 -14.63 -7.62
C ASP A 39 10.37 -15.28 -7.69
N TYR A 40 9.35 -14.55 -8.17
CA TYR A 40 7.96 -15.01 -8.21
C TYR A 40 7.55 -15.50 -9.60
N ASP A 41 7.10 -16.76 -9.66
CA ASP A 41 6.45 -17.34 -10.83
C ASP A 41 4.98 -16.85 -10.91
N ALA A 42 4.77 -15.78 -11.67
CA ALA A 42 3.47 -15.15 -11.84
C ALA A 42 2.45 -16.04 -12.56
N ASP A 43 2.90 -16.89 -13.48
CA ASP A 43 2.05 -17.84 -14.19
C ASP A 43 1.52 -18.92 -13.25
N LYS A 44 2.40 -19.51 -12.45
CA LYS A 44 2.03 -20.49 -11.42
C LYS A 44 1.11 -19.88 -10.37
N LEU A 45 1.36 -18.64 -9.95
CA LEU A 45 0.49 -17.93 -9.00
C LEU A 45 -0.91 -17.71 -9.60
N ALA A 46 -1.00 -17.19 -10.82
CA ALA A 46 -2.26 -16.96 -11.51
C ALA A 46 -3.06 -18.26 -11.68
N ALA A 47 -2.40 -19.34 -12.12
CA ALA A 47 -3.02 -20.65 -12.26
C ALA A 47 -3.56 -21.19 -10.92
N LYS A 48 -2.81 -21.00 -9.82
CA LYS A 48 -3.24 -21.46 -8.49
C LYS A 48 -4.42 -20.65 -7.96
N ILE A 49 -4.43 -19.33 -8.14
CA ILE A 49 -5.55 -18.47 -7.76
C ILE A 49 -6.82 -18.87 -8.53
N GLU A 50 -6.73 -19.05 -9.85
CA GLU A 50 -7.85 -19.51 -10.68
C GLU A 50 -8.34 -20.90 -10.28
N TYR A 51 -7.43 -21.82 -9.97
CA TYR A 51 -7.80 -23.14 -9.43
C TYR A 51 -8.61 -23.01 -8.14
N ILE A 52 -8.17 -22.16 -7.20
CA ILE A 52 -8.87 -21.93 -5.94
C ILE A 52 -10.25 -21.31 -6.20
N LYS A 53 -10.36 -20.29 -7.04
CA LYS A 53 -11.63 -19.61 -7.37
C LYS A 53 -12.71 -20.55 -7.92
N LYS A 54 -12.32 -21.65 -8.57
CA LYS A 54 -13.25 -22.64 -9.15
C LYS A 54 -13.76 -23.68 -8.16
N GLN A 55 -13.16 -23.80 -6.98
CA GLN A 55 -13.59 -24.78 -5.98
C GLN A 55 -14.72 -24.23 -5.09
N LYS A 56 -15.48 -25.15 -4.49
CA LYS A 56 -16.42 -24.81 -3.42
C LYS A 56 -15.75 -25.03 -2.07
N TYR A 57 -15.82 -24.02 -1.22
CA TYR A 57 -15.35 -24.08 0.16
C TYR A 57 -16.50 -23.76 1.10
N SER A 58 -16.46 -24.31 2.31
CA SER A 58 -17.40 -23.97 3.39
C SER A 58 -17.21 -22.55 3.92
N SER A 59 -16.08 -21.91 3.60
CA SER A 59 -15.71 -20.56 4.05
C SER A 59 -15.54 -19.63 2.86
N LEU A 60 -15.83 -18.34 3.05
CA LEU A 60 -15.60 -17.32 2.04
C LEU A 60 -14.09 -17.13 1.82
N ILE A 61 -13.63 -17.33 0.60
CA ILE A 61 -12.27 -17.02 0.18
C ILE A 61 -12.30 -15.73 -0.63
N THR A 62 -11.45 -14.77 -0.24
CA THR A 62 -11.29 -13.50 -0.93
C THR A 62 -9.83 -13.25 -1.23
N PHE A 63 -9.56 -12.70 -2.41
CA PHE A 63 -8.23 -12.28 -2.83
C PHE A 63 -8.14 -10.76 -2.74
N LEU A 64 -7.01 -10.25 -2.25
CA LEU A 64 -6.76 -8.81 -2.16
C LEU A 64 -5.31 -8.51 -2.60
N PRO A 65 -5.12 -7.81 -3.73
CA PRO A 65 -6.13 -7.40 -4.71
C PRO A 65 -6.72 -8.60 -5.48
N ASP A 66 -8.00 -8.54 -5.88
CA ASP A 66 -8.62 -9.59 -6.70
C ASP A 66 -8.29 -9.38 -8.20
N PHE A 67 -7.01 -9.54 -8.53
CA PHE A 67 -6.52 -9.39 -9.89
C PHE A 67 -6.99 -10.51 -10.83
N SER A 68 -7.11 -10.18 -12.12
CA SER A 68 -7.19 -11.19 -13.18
C SER A 68 -5.83 -11.89 -13.37
N ALA A 69 -5.82 -13.02 -14.06
CA ALA A 69 -4.57 -13.70 -14.42
C ALA A 69 -3.58 -12.76 -15.16
N ASP A 70 -4.08 -11.94 -16.08
CA ASP A 70 -3.24 -10.99 -16.82
C ASP A 70 -2.72 -9.85 -15.93
N ASP A 71 -3.56 -9.35 -15.03
CA ASP A 71 -3.15 -8.32 -14.08
C ASP A 71 -2.09 -8.85 -13.12
N ILE A 72 -2.20 -10.12 -12.68
CA ILE A 72 -1.16 -10.78 -11.88
C ILE A 72 0.17 -10.77 -12.64
N LYS A 73 0.20 -11.21 -13.89
CA LYS A 73 1.45 -11.26 -14.68
C LYS A 73 2.09 -9.87 -14.79
N LYS A 74 1.31 -8.87 -15.19
CA LYS A 74 1.78 -7.47 -15.30
C LYS A 74 2.26 -6.94 -13.96
N TYR A 75 1.55 -7.24 -12.88
CA TYR A 75 1.90 -6.82 -11.52
C TYR A 75 3.25 -7.36 -11.02
N TYR A 76 3.66 -8.55 -11.48
CA TYR A 76 4.97 -9.11 -11.14
C TYR A 76 6.08 -8.73 -12.12
N GLN A 77 5.74 -8.30 -13.33
CA GLN A 77 6.68 -7.85 -14.36
C GLN A 77 7.01 -6.35 -14.25
N ASP A 78 6.04 -5.54 -13.84
CA ASP A 78 6.16 -4.09 -13.71
C ASP A 78 5.70 -3.65 -12.31
N GLY A 79 6.65 -3.19 -11.49
CA GLY A 79 6.39 -2.73 -10.13
C GLY A 79 5.50 -1.49 -10.05
N LEU A 80 5.37 -0.71 -11.13
CA LEU A 80 4.50 0.46 -11.23
C LEU A 80 3.11 0.13 -11.80
N PHE A 81 2.89 -1.12 -12.23
CA PHE A 81 1.63 -1.53 -12.84
C PHE A 81 0.44 -1.27 -11.90
N GLN A 82 -0.59 -0.64 -12.48
CA GLN A 82 -1.85 -0.38 -11.82
C GLN A 82 -2.98 -0.96 -12.68
N SER A 83 -3.73 -1.89 -12.11
CA SER A 83 -4.89 -2.44 -12.79
C SER A 83 -5.98 -1.37 -12.92
N LYS A 84 -6.47 -1.19 -14.15
CA LYS A 84 -7.60 -0.30 -14.47
C LYS A 84 -8.93 -0.78 -13.91
N ARG A 85 -8.99 -1.99 -13.34
CA ARG A 85 -10.18 -2.55 -12.70
C ARG A 85 -10.48 -1.91 -11.34
N PHE A 86 -9.52 -1.18 -10.79
CA PHE A 86 -9.63 -0.55 -9.48
C PHE A 86 -9.56 0.98 -9.60
N SER A 87 -10.13 1.66 -8.61
CA SER A 87 -9.95 3.10 -8.45
C SER A 87 -8.47 3.44 -8.33
N GLN A 88 -8.04 4.50 -9.02
CA GLN A 88 -6.69 5.03 -8.88
C GLN A 88 -6.56 6.02 -7.71
N LYS A 89 -7.63 6.16 -6.90
CA LYS A 89 -7.66 7.00 -5.70
C LYS A 89 -7.58 6.13 -4.45
N CYS A 90 -6.64 6.43 -3.56
CA CYS A 90 -6.54 5.76 -2.26
C CYS A 90 -7.48 6.39 -1.25
N LEU A 91 -8.44 5.62 -0.71
CA LEU A 91 -9.28 6.06 0.41
C LEU A 91 -8.69 5.73 1.79
N GLY A 92 -7.52 5.07 1.84
CA GLY A 92 -6.82 4.70 3.06
C GLY A 92 -6.70 5.85 4.07
N PRO A 93 -6.23 7.05 3.67
CA PRO A 93 -6.05 8.18 4.59
C PRO A 93 -7.35 8.76 5.18
N TRP A 94 -8.52 8.37 4.66
CA TRP A 94 -9.82 8.75 5.24
C TRP A 94 -10.45 7.64 6.06
N LYS A 95 -10.05 6.38 5.84
CA LYS A 95 -10.70 5.20 6.42
C LYS A 95 -9.86 4.47 7.46
N THR A 96 -8.53 4.60 7.41
CA THR A 96 -7.61 3.78 8.21
C THR A 96 -6.40 4.56 8.68
N VAL A 97 -5.82 4.14 9.80
CA VAL A 97 -4.57 4.66 10.37
C VAL A 97 -3.89 3.57 11.17
N ASN A 98 -2.56 3.59 11.23
CA ASN A 98 -1.78 2.72 12.10
C ASN A 98 -1.37 3.49 13.36
N ILE A 99 -1.44 2.84 14.51
CA ILE A 99 -0.86 3.31 15.76
C ILE A 99 0.26 2.34 16.11
N HIS A 100 1.49 2.86 16.17
CA HIS A 100 2.69 2.07 16.45
C HIS A 100 2.83 1.81 17.96
N PRO A 101 3.64 0.81 18.37
CA PRO A 101 3.83 0.49 19.79
C PRO A 101 4.38 1.66 20.64
N ASP A 102 5.11 2.59 20.02
CA ASP A 102 5.62 3.81 20.66
C ASP A 102 4.60 4.97 20.68
N GLY A 103 3.36 4.70 20.26
CA GLY A 103 2.26 5.66 20.23
C GLY A 103 2.23 6.54 18.97
N LYS A 104 3.21 6.46 18.06
CA LYS A 104 3.16 7.22 16.80
C LYS A 104 1.94 6.84 15.97
N VAL A 105 1.29 7.84 15.39
CA VAL A 105 0.14 7.68 14.51
C VAL A 105 0.62 7.88 13.08
N SER A 106 0.41 6.89 12.21
CA SER A 106 0.81 6.93 10.80
C SER A 106 -0.33 6.57 9.85
N PRO A 107 -0.73 7.47 8.93
CA PRO A 107 -1.77 7.15 7.95
C PRO A 107 -1.26 6.29 6.80
N CYS A 108 0.05 6.27 6.54
CA CYS A 108 0.66 5.53 5.44
C CYS A 108 2.18 5.41 5.64
N LEU A 109 2.75 4.26 5.27
CA LEU A 109 4.18 4.00 5.10
C LEU A 109 5.12 4.51 6.23
N GLY A 110 4.61 4.64 7.46
CA GLY A 110 5.40 5.09 8.61
C GLY A 110 5.68 6.61 8.64
N TYR A 111 5.00 7.41 7.83
CA TYR A 111 4.94 8.86 8.01
C TYR A 111 4.17 9.18 9.30
N SER A 112 4.77 9.89 10.25
CA SER A 112 4.12 10.19 11.54
C SER A 112 3.40 11.54 11.52
N ILE A 113 2.12 11.53 11.85
CA ILE A 113 1.28 12.73 11.98
C ILE A 113 1.13 13.21 13.44
N GLY A 114 1.65 12.46 14.41
CA GLY A 114 1.56 12.76 15.84
C GLY A 114 1.79 11.52 16.71
N ASN A 115 1.68 11.68 18.03
CA ASN A 115 1.78 10.59 18.99
C ASN A 115 0.62 10.66 20.00
N ILE A 116 -0.07 9.53 20.23
CA ILE A 116 -1.20 9.45 21.17
C ILE A 116 -0.79 9.62 22.64
N LEU A 117 0.50 9.48 22.94
CA LEU A 117 1.06 9.76 24.26
C LEU A 117 1.12 11.26 24.56
N ASP A 118 1.13 12.11 23.51
CA ASP A 118 1.24 13.56 23.64
C ASP A 118 -0.12 14.27 23.51
N LYS A 119 -0.99 13.80 22.59
CA LYS A 119 -2.27 14.44 22.26
C LYS A 119 -3.39 13.43 22.03
N PRO A 120 -4.66 13.78 22.28
CA PRO A 120 -5.79 12.92 21.93
C PRO A 120 -5.80 12.57 20.45
N PHE A 121 -6.08 11.30 20.12
CA PHE A 121 -6.14 10.81 18.74
C PHE A 121 -7.00 11.68 17.82
N LYS A 122 -8.15 12.17 18.31
CA LYS A 122 -9.07 13.01 17.53
C LYS A 122 -8.43 14.31 17.07
N GLU A 123 -7.56 14.90 17.88
CA GLU A 123 -6.82 16.11 17.54
C GLU A 123 -5.74 15.81 16.49
N ILE A 124 -5.05 14.69 16.62
CA ILE A 124 -4.05 14.24 15.63
C ILE A 124 -4.72 13.97 14.27
N TRP A 125 -5.82 13.22 14.27
CA TRP A 125 -6.55 12.82 13.06
C TRP A 125 -7.20 14.00 12.29
N ARG A 126 -7.53 15.07 13.01
CA ARG A 126 -8.08 16.32 12.45
C ARG A 126 -7.03 17.43 12.33
N GLY A 127 -5.79 17.16 12.74
CA GLY A 127 -4.69 18.11 12.77
C GLY A 127 -4.19 18.45 11.38
N GLU A 128 -3.38 19.51 11.33
CA GLU A 128 -2.80 20.07 10.11
C GLU A 128 -2.05 19.02 9.28
N LYS A 129 -1.08 18.30 9.89
CA LYS A 129 -0.33 17.22 9.21
C LYS A 129 -1.21 16.18 8.51
N MET A 130 -2.36 15.84 9.08
CA MET A 130 -3.28 14.87 8.47
C MET A 130 -4.11 15.49 7.35
N ARG A 131 -4.45 16.78 7.44
CA ARG A 131 -5.13 17.52 6.37
C ARG A 131 -4.21 17.71 5.17
N ASP A 132 -2.97 18.12 5.40
CA ASP A 132 -1.96 18.32 4.34
C ASP A 132 -1.67 17.00 3.64
N PHE A 133 -1.49 15.92 4.42
CA PHE A 133 -1.31 14.58 3.85
C PHE A 133 -2.48 14.15 2.96
N ARG A 134 -3.73 14.37 3.40
CA ARG A 134 -4.92 14.06 2.60
C ARG A 134 -5.02 14.92 1.34
N GLN A 135 -4.64 16.19 1.41
CA GLN A 135 -4.63 17.09 0.25
C GLN A 135 -3.64 16.56 -0.79
N VAL A 136 -2.39 16.31 -0.40
CA VAL A 136 -1.36 15.76 -1.29
C VAL A 136 -1.80 14.41 -1.88
N VAL A 137 -2.36 13.50 -1.07
CA VAL A 137 -2.90 12.22 -1.57
C VAL A 137 -4.04 12.45 -2.57
N SER A 138 -4.88 13.46 -2.39
CA SER A 138 -6.00 13.71 -3.31
C SER A 138 -5.58 14.32 -4.65
N GLU A 139 -4.46 15.04 -4.68
CA GLU A 139 -3.98 15.79 -5.84
C GLU A 139 -2.89 15.04 -6.63
N ASP A 140 -1.97 14.36 -5.93
CA ASP A 140 -0.72 13.84 -6.50
C ASP A 140 -0.63 12.31 -6.59
N MET A 141 -1.63 11.58 -6.12
CA MET A 141 -1.64 10.11 -6.21
C MET A 141 -1.81 9.61 -7.65
N PRO A 142 -1.30 8.40 -7.95
CA PRO A 142 -0.61 7.46 -7.04
C PRO A 142 0.91 7.66 -6.94
N PHE A 143 1.48 7.40 -5.74
CA PHE A 143 2.93 7.34 -5.55
C PHE A 143 3.51 5.96 -5.95
N PRO A 144 4.83 5.84 -6.22
CA PRO A 144 5.42 4.59 -6.70
C PRO A 144 5.14 3.36 -5.84
N ALA A 145 5.23 3.46 -4.50
CA ALA A 145 4.93 2.34 -3.61
C ALA A 145 3.42 2.00 -3.49
N CYS A 146 2.52 2.88 -3.96
CA CYS A 146 1.07 2.67 -3.82
C CYS A 146 0.56 1.49 -4.65
N SER A 147 1.17 1.21 -5.80
CA SER A 147 0.90 -0.01 -6.58
C SER A 147 1.14 -1.28 -5.76
N ARG A 148 1.94 -1.23 -4.69
CA ARG A 148 2.26 -2.38 -3.84
C ARG A 148 1.40 -2.46 -2.58
N CYS A 149 0.56 -1.45 -2.33
CA CYS A 149 -0.24 -1.39 -1.13
C CYS A 149 -1.57 -2.12 -1.31
N CYS A 150 -1.86 -3.14 -0.50
CA CYS A 150 -3.15 -3.82 -0.55
C CYS A 150 -4.34 -2.88 -0.24
N THR A 151 -4.14 -1.85 0.60
CA THR A 151 -5.16 -0.84 0.91
C THR A 151 -5.49 0.04 -0.28
N PHE A 152 -4.55 0.22 -1.23
CA PHE A 152 -4.79 0.98 -2.46
C PHE A 152 -5.91 0.36 -3.31
N TYR A 153 -6.02 -0.98 -3.30
CA TYR A 153 -7.02 -1.73 -4.06
C TYR A 153 -8.23 -2.18 -3.23
N ARG A 154 -8.34 -1.75 -1.96
CA ARG A 154 -9.32 -2.26 -1.01
C ARG A 154 -10.68 -1.55 -1.06
N PHE A 155 -10.74 -0.32 -1.58
CA PHE A 155 -11.88 0.58 -1.43
C PHE A 155 -12.41 1.13 -2.74
#